data_AF-A0A368H146-F1
#
_entry.id   AF-A0A368H146-F1
#
_cell.length_a   1.000
_cell.length_b   1.000
_cell.length_c   1.000
_cell.angle_alpha   90.00
_cell.angle_beta   90.00
_cell.angle_gamma   90.00
#
_symmetry.space_group_name_H-M   'P 1'
#
loop_
_entity.id
_entity.type
_entity.pdbx_description
1 polymer ?
#
loop_
_entity_poly.entity_id
_entity_poly.type
_entity_poly.pdbx_seq_one_letter_code
_entity_poly.pdbx_strand_id
1 'polypeptide(L)'
;MFKDAARASSAAPTYFEPFLYQGKKFVDGSFVANYPLNILFKEVDSFTRHDNRVRLAGVVSIGTGEPAQSERKYKSGTTIRAKAKNMAHLSTLILEQVVGQDLLAVEMAEERCHAHNIPFIRISPKGINVRIDQIDDGKLMEMIWTTQLWLIQNLREVDKLGELLFKLLSDPDDRKRRSNTVL
;
A
#
# COMPACT_ATOMS: atom_id res chain seq x y z
N MET A 1 16.87 -5.97 -16.90
CA MET A 1 16.84 -4.88 -15.90
C MET A 1 15.45 -4.71 -15.29
N PHE A 2 14.42 -4.25 -16.02
CA PHE A 2 13.08 -4.03 -15.43
C PHE A 2 12.39 -5.30 -14.95
N LYS A 3 12.37 -6.36 -15.78
CA LYS A 3 11.81 -7.68 -15.42
C LYS A 3 12.47 -8.26 -14.16
N ASP A 4 13.78 -8.10 -14.04
CA ASP A 4 14.57 -8.62 -12.92
C ASP A 4 14.23 -7.86 -11.63
N ALA A 5 14.11 -6.53 -11.70
CA ALA A 5 13.69 -5.70 -10.58
C ALA A 5 12.25 -6.03 -10.13
N ALA A 6 11.33 -6.20 -11.08
CA ALA A 6 9.96 -6.61 -10.78
C ALA A 6 9.93 -7.97 -10.07
N ARG A 7 10.68 -8.96 -10.58
CA ARG A 7 10.79 -10.29 -9.97
C ARG A 7 11.44 -10.25 -8.59
N ALA A 8 12.47 -9.42 -8.40
CA ALA A 8 13.11 -9.24 -7.10
C ALA A 8 12.12 -8.66 -6.08
N SER A 9 11.37 -7.63 -6.48
CA SER A 9 10.43 -6.92 -5.59
C SER A 9 9.24 -7.76 -5.20
N SER A 10 8.82 -8.74 -6.01
CA SER A 10 7.63 -9.58 -5.81
C SER A 10 7.93 -10.99 -5.32
N ALA A 11 9.18 -11.29 -4.93
CA ALA A 11 9.61 -12.62 -4.50
C ALA A 11 9.16 -12.92 -3.06
N ALA A 12 7.84 -12.92 -2.83
CA ALA A 12 7.20 -13.10 -1.53
C ALA A 12 7.63 -14.41 -0.87
N PRO A 13 8.28 -14.37 0.31
CA PRO A 13 8.63 -15.57 1.04
C PRO A 13 7.41 -16.43 1.33
N THR A 14 7.60 -17.75 1.34
CA THR A 14 6.55 -18.79 1.38
C THR A 14 5.76 -19.01 0.07
N TYR A 15 5.81 -18.06 -0.87
CA TYR A 15 5.21 -18.20 -2.20
C TYR A 15 6.24 -18.44 -3.30
N PHE A 16 7.36 -17.74 -3.24
CA PHE A 16 8.41 -17.80 -4.25
C PHE A 16 9.79 -18.04 -3.63
N GLU A 17 10.64 -18.72 -4.40
CA GLU A 17 12.07 -18.78 -4.10
C GLU A 17 12.71 -17.40 -4.24
N PRO A 18 13.67 -17.02 -3.36
CA PRO A 18 14.36 -15.75 -3.46
C PRO A 18 15.07 -15.60 -4.80
N PHE A 19 15.04 -14.39 -5.36
CA PHE A 19 15.58 -14.11 -6.67
C PHE A 19 17.10 -13.88 -6.61
N LEU A 20 17.86 -14.67 -7.37
CA LEU A 20 19.31 -14.52 -7.49
C LEU A 20 19.66 -13.62 -8.67
N TYR A 21 20.37 -12.52 -8.41
CA TYR A 21 20.84 -11.61 -9.44
C TYR A 21 22.24 -11.09 -9.11
N GLN A 22 23.18 -11.30 -10.03
CA GLN A 22 24.59 -10.89 -9.89
C GLN A 22 25.22 -11.30 -8.54
N GLY A 23 24.99 -12.56 -8.12
CA GLY A 23 25.53 -13.09 -6.86
C GLY A 23 24.84 -12.58 -5.59
N LYS A 24 23.81 -11.74 -5.71
CA LYS A 24 22.99 -11.28 -4.58
C LYS A 24 21.65 -11.99 -4.56
N LYS A 25 21.11 -12.21 -3.36
CA LYS A 25 19.83 -12.84 -3.11
C LYS A 25 18.83 -11.77 -2.69
N PHE A 26 17.75 -11.63 -3.45
CA PHE A 26 16.67 -10.68 -3.23
C PHE A 26 15.41 -11.41 -2.78
N VAL A 27 14.68 -10.77 -1.88
CA VAL A 27 13.37 -11.18 -1.40
C VAL A 27 12.41 -10.00 -1.55
N ASP A 28 11.12 -10.28 -1.44
CA ASP A 28 10.06 -9.29 -1.55
C ASP A 28 10.29 -8.02 -0.71
N GLY A 29 9.91 -6.88 -1.27
CA GLY A 29 10.05 -5.58 -0.63
C GLY A 29 9.22 -5.44 0.65
N SER A 30 8.16 -6.23 0.82
CA SER A 30 7.29 -6.23 2.00
C SER A 30 8.02 -6.51 3.32
N PHE A 31 9.16 -7.20 3.29
CA PHE A 31 10.00 -7.40 4.48
C PHE A 31 10.69 -6.14 4.99
N VAL A 32 10.89 -5.17 4.09
CA VAL A 32 11.64 -3.94 4.38
C VAL A 32 10.70 -2.74 4.42
N ALA A 33 9.78 -2.65 3.46
CA ALA A 33 8.80 -1.58 3.35
C ALA A 33 7.59 -2.05 2.52
N ASN A 34 6.60 -2.67 3.17
CA ASN A 34 5.33 -3.00 2.52
C ASN A 34 4.53 -1.74 2.12
N TYR A 35 4.71 -0.65 2.88
CA TYR A 35 4.24 0.69 2.55
C TYR A 35 5.47 1.56 2.21
N PRO A 36 5.83 1.74 0.92
CA PRO A 36 7.09 2.37 0.54
C PRO A 36 7.10 3.91 0.73
N LEU A 37 6.26 4.47 1.61
CA LEU A 37 6.13 5.90 1.85
C LEU A 37 7.40 6.48 2.53
N ASN A 38 7.94 5.79 3.53
CA ASN A 38 9.19 6.22 4.16
C ASN A 38 10.38 6.14 3.19
N ILE A 39 10.38 5.15 2.29
CA ILE A 39 11.37 5.03 1.22
C ILE A 39 11.22 6.18 0.23
N LEU A 40 9.99 6.50 -0.20
CA LEU A 40 9.69 7.64 -1.08
C LEU A 40 10.28 8.94 -0.52
N PHE A 41 9.99 9.26 0.74
CA PHE A 41 10.49 10.51 1.32
C PHE A 41 11.99 10.52 1.55
N LYS A 42 12.58 9.37 1.95
CA LYS A 42 14.03 9.23 2.04
C LYS A 42 14.71 9.53 0.70
N GLU A 43 14.14 9.03 -0.41
CA GLU A 43 14.67 9.30 -1.75
C GLU A 43 14.53 10.78 -2.13
N VAL A 44 13.37 11.40 -1.89
CA VAL A 44 13.16 12.85 -2.13
C VAL A 44 14.17 13.71 -1.35
N ASP A 45 14.43 13.37 -0.09
CA ASP A 45 15.46 14.03 0.72
C ASP A 45 16.87 13.80 0.17
N SER A 46 17.13 12.58 -0.32
CA SER A 46 18.41 12.24 -0.96
C SER A 46 18.66 13.07 -2.21
N PHE A 47 17.67 13.20 -3.10
CA PHE A 47 17.76 14.05 -4.29
C PHE A 47 18.06 15.51 -3.94
N THR A 48 17.38 16.04 -2.92
CA THR A 48 17.59 17.39 -2.42
C THR A 48 19.01 17.62 -1.90
N ARG A 49 19.61 16.63 -1.22
CA ARG A 49 20.99 16.69 -0.73
C ARG A 49 22.06 16.72 -1.84
N HIS A 50 21.74 16.20 -3.02
CA HIS A 50 22.64 16.17 -4.18
C HIS A 50 22.31 17.25 -5.22
N ASP A 51 21.69 18.35 -4.78
CA ASP A 51 21.29 19.51 -5.60
C ASP A 51 20.30 19.20 -6.74
N ASN A 52 19.64 18.04 -6.69
CA ASN A 52 18.59 17.63 -7.62
C ASN A 52 17.22 17.82 -6.97
N ARG A 53 16.85 19.06 -6.62
CA ARG A 53 15.63 19.32 -5.83
C ARG A 53 14.36 18.82 -6.51
N VAL A 54 13.65 17.91 -5.85
CA VAL A 54 12.32 17.42 -6.25
C VAL A 54 11.28 18.03 -5.33
N ARG A 55 10.30 18.75 -5.89
CA ARG A 55 9.14 19.25 -5.15
C ARG A 55 7.94 18.35 -5.40
N LEU A 56 7.44 17.72 -4.34
CA LEU A 56 6.20 16.96 -4.40
C LEU A 56 5.00 17.93 -4.47
N ALA A 57 4.16 17.76 -5.49
CA ALA A 57 2.92 18.51 -5.64
C ALA A 57 1.74 17.87 -4.87
N GLY A 58 1.89 16.59 -4.52
CA GLY A 58 0.96 15.78 -3.75
C GLY A 58 1.48 14.35 -3.67
N VAL A 59 0.95 13.56 -2.74
CA VAL A 59 1.25 12.14 -2.56
C VAL A 59 -0.05 11.34 -2.58
N VAL A 60 -0.11 10.34 -3.46
CA VAL A 60 -1.24 9.41 -3.56
C VAL A 60 -0.74 8.03 -3.18
N SER A 61 -1.32 7.46 -2.13
CA SER A 61 -1.00 6.14 -1.62
C SER A 61 -2.14 5.19 -1.94
N ILE A 62 -1.86 4.10 -2.67
CA ILE A 62 -2.88 3.12 -3.08
C ILE A 62 -2.60 1.80 -2.37
N GLY A 63 -3.61 1.27 -1.69
CA GLY A 63 -3.56 -0.02 -1.00
C GLY A 63 -4.19 -1.13 -1.82
N THR A 64 -3.77 -2.36 -1.55
CA THR A 64 -4.35 -3.59 -2.14
C THR A 64 -5.54 -4.12 -1.34
N GLY A 65 -6.04 -3.33 -0.39
CA GLY A 65 -7.12 -3.72 0.51
C GLY A 65 -6.67 -3.95 1.94
N GLU A 66 -7.58 -3.73 2.89
CA GLU A 66 -7.36 -3.93 4.31
C GLU A 66 -8.38 -4.94 4.84
N PRO A 67 -7.97 -5.98 5.60
CA PRO A 67 -8.93 -6.85 6.24
C PRO A 67 -9.81 -6.02 7.17
N ALA A 68 -11.10 -6.34 7.25
CA ALA A 68 -11.91 -5.80 8.34
C ALA A 68 -11.27 -6.22 9.67
N GLN A 69 -11.23 -5.32 10.66
CA GLN A 69 -10.66 -5.63 11.98
C GLN A 69 -11.30 -6.91 12.54
N SER A 70 -10.59 -8.03 12.46
CA SER A 70 -11.00 -9.29 13.07
C SER A 70 -10.17 -9.50 14.33
N GLU A 71 -10.83 -9.77 15.46
CA GLU A 71 -10.17 -10.25 16.68
C GLU A 71 -9.38 -11.53 16.36
N ARG A 72 -8.06 -11.42 16.22
CA ARG A 72 -7.17 -12.57 16.01
C ARG A 72 -7.10 -13.41 17.29
N LYS A 73 -8.02 -14.35 17.47
CA LYS A 73 -8.01 -15.28 18.63
C LYS A 73 -6.97 -16.37 18.41
N TYR A 74 -5.82 -16.27 19.08
CA TYR A 74 -4.81 -17.32 19.16
C TYR A 74 -5.38 -18.55 19.87
N LYS A 75 -5.41 -19.71 19.20
CA LYS A 75 -5.84 -20.98 19.81
C LYS A 75 -4.62 -21.89 19.98
N SER A 76 -4.18 -22.07 21.23
CA SER A 76 -3.08 -22.99 21.56
C SER A 76 -3.63 -24.40 21.87
N GLY A 77 -3.30 -25.39 21.03
CA GLY A 77 -3.55 -26.81 21.33
C GLY A 77 -2.39 -27.51 22.04
N THR A 78 -2.68 -28.58 22.80
CA THR A 78 -1.72 -29.27 23.70
C THR A 78 -1.01 -30.51 23.11
N THR A 79 -1.38 -30.98 21.92
CA THR A 79 -0.78 -32.18 21.29
C THR A 79 0.49 -31.86 20.49
N ILE A 80 1.38 -32.84 20.24
CA ILE A 80 2.61 -32.64 19.44
C ILE A 80 2.29 -32.15 18.02
N ARG A 81 1.23 -32.70 17.39
CA ARG A 81 0.71 -32.19 16.10
C ARG A 81 0.18 -30.76 16.23
N ALA A 82 -0.49 -30.43 17.34
CA ALA A 82 -0.91 -29.05 17.60
C ALA A 82 0.30 -28.12 17.84
N LYS A 83 1.37 -28.56 18.51
CA LYS A 83 2.60 -27.78 18.68
C LYS A 83 3.31 -27.51 17.35
N ALA A 84 3.43 -28.51 16.48
CA ALA A 84 4.01 -28.31 15.14
C ALA A 84 3.16 -27.37 14.28
N LYS A 85 1.83 -27.55 14.31
CA LYS A 85 0.88 -26.63 13.65
C LYS A 85 0.92 -25.23 14.25
N ASN A 86 1.10 -25.11 15.57
CA ASN A 86 1.27 -23.84 16.27
C ASN A 86 2.59 -23.15 15.89
N MET A 87 3.70 -23.88 15.72
CA MET A 87 4.97 -23.29 15.27
C MET A 87 4.87 -22.77 13.84
N ALA A 88 4.26 -23.54 12.93
CA ALA A 88 3.98 -23.08 11.58
C ALA A 88 3.08 -21.84 11.61
N HIS A 89 2.00 -21.86 12.39
CA HIS A 89 1.09 -20.74 12.56
C HIS A 89 1.77 -19.50 13.18
N LEU A 90 2.64 -19.68 14.18
CA LEU A 90 3.44 -18.61 14.78
C LEU A 90 4.41 -18.01 13.77
N SER A 91 5.06 -18.82 12.94
CA SER A 91 5.94 -18.30 11.88
C SER A 91 5.14 -17.50 10.83
N THR A 92 3.93 -17.94 10.49
CA THR A 92 3.03 -17.19 9.61
C THR A 92 2.54 -15.90 10.27
N LEU A 93 2.20 -15.92 11.56
CA LEU A 93 1.80 -14.71 12.30
C LEU A 93 2.95 -13.70 12.43
N ILE A 94 4.19 -14.17 12.64
CA ILE A 94 5.38 -13.31 12.67
C ILE A 94 5.62 -12.72 11.28
N LEU A 95 5.52 -13.53 10.21
CA LEU A 95 5.63 -13.05 8.84
C LEU A 95 4.54 -12.01 8.53
N GLU A 96 3.29 -12.28 8.90
CA GLU A 96 2.18 -11.36 8.77
C GLU A 96 2.34 -10.10 9.62
N GLN A 97 3.09 -10.14 10.72
CA GLN A 97 3.34 -8.97 11.57
C GLN A 97 4.51 -8.14 11.02
N VAL A 98 5.53 -8.78 10.46
CA VAL A 98 6.66 -8.12 9.77
C VAL A 98 6.19 -7.49 8.45
N VAL A 99 5.30 -8.17 7.73
CA VAL A 99 4.63 -7.69 6.50
C VAL A 99 3.34 -6.93 6.86
N GLY A 100 3.02 -6.82 8.14
CA GLY A 100 1.74 -6.33 8.64
C GLY A 100 1.44 -4.91 8.20
N GLN A 101 0.18 -4.53 8.38
CA GLN A 101 -0.32 -3.20 8.09
C GLN A 101 0.41 -2.18 8.96
N ASP A 102 1.50 -1.61 8.44
CA ASP A 102 2.18 -0.49 9.06
C ASP A 102 1.36 0.78 8.80
N LEU A 103 0.19 0.85 9.43
CA LEU A 103 -0.65 2.06 9.42
C LEU A 103 0.13 3.24 10.01
N LEU A 104 1.10 2.98 10.90
CA LEU A 104 2.00 4.00 11.42
C LEU A 104 2.86 4.61 10.31
N ALA A 105 3.35 3.83 9.34
CA ALA A 105 4.05 4.38 8.16
C ALA A 105 3.14 5.29 7.31
N VAL A 106 1.83 5.01 7.26
CA VAL A 106 0.85 5.88 6.59
C VAL A 106 0.63 7.16 7.40
N GLU A 107 0.44 7.04 8.72
CA GLU A 107 0.25 8.18 9.63
C GLU A 107 1.46 9.12 9.61
N MET A 108 2.68 8.58 9.74
CA MET A 108 3.93 9.37 9.67
C MET A 108 4.07 10.08 8.32
N ALA A 109 3.68 9.43 7.23
CA ALA A 109 3.70 10.01 5.89
C ALA A 109 2.69 11.15 5.74
N GLU A 110 1.49 10.98 6.30
CA GLU A 110 0.44 11.98 6.32
C GLU A 110 0.84 13.21 7.15
N GLU A 111 1.35 13.00 8.37
CA GLU A 111 1.86 14.08 9.24
C GLU A 111 3.00 14.85 8.56
N ARG A 112 3.92 14.14 7.91
CA ARG A 112 5.02 14.76 7.16
C ARG A 112 4.49 15.58 5.99
N CYS A 113 3.54 15.05 5.23
CA CYS A 113 2.88 15.78 4.14
C CYS A 113 2.23 17.06 4.67
N HIS A 114 1.47 16.95 5.75
CA HIS A 114 0.81 18.07 6.41
C HIS A 114 1.82 19.15 6.84
N ALA A 115 2.92 18.77 7.50
CA ALA A 115 3.97 19.70 7.93
C ALA A 115 4.62 20.48 6.77
N HIS A 116 4.64 19.91 5.56
CA HIS A 116 5.20 20.53 4.35
C HIS A 116 4.16 21.13 3.40
N ASN A 117 2.88 21.18 3.80
CA ASN A 117 1.77 21.62 2.94
C ASN A 117 1.67 20.82 1.62
N ILE A 118 1.96 19.53 1.69
CA ILE A 118 1.82 18.58 0.57
C ILE A 118 0.48 17.86 0.74
N PRO A 119 -0.43 17.90 -0.26
CA PRO A 119 -1.64 17.11 -0.22
C PRO A 119 -1.34 15.60 -0.14
N PHE A 120 -1.97 14.90 0.81
CA PHE A 120 -1.85 13.46 0.97
C PHE A 120 -3.23 12.79 0.78
N ILE A 121 -3.29 11.76 -0.05
CA ILE A 121 -4.53 11.01 -0.33
C ILE A 121 -4.23 9.52 -0.23
N ARG A 122 -4.96 8.80 0.62
CA ARG A 122 -4.88 7.34 0.77
C ARG A 122 -6.16 6.69 0.24
N ILE A 123 -6.00 5.81 -0.74
CA ILE A 123 -7.09 4.98 -1.29
C ILE A 123 -6.78 3.53 -0.95
N SER A 124 -7.58 2.95 -0.06
CA SER A 124 -7.35 1.60 0.46
C SER A 124 -8.68 0.98 0.87
N PRO A 125 -9.31 0.14 0.01
CA PRO A 125 -10.60 -0.45 0.31
C PRO A 125 -10.57 -1.35 1.55
N LYS A 126 -11.53 -1.16 2.46
CA LYS A 126 -11.67 -2.00 3.65
C LYS A 126 -12.55 -3.21 3.35
N GLY A 127 -12.30 -4.32 4.03
CA GLY A 127 -13.09 -5.56 3.91
C GLY A 127 -12.55 -6.57 2.89
N ILE A 128 -11.44 -6.25 2.22
CA ILE A 128 -10.74 -7.21 1.36
C ILE A 128 -9.93 -8.14 2.26
N ASN A 129 -10.47 -9.32 2.53
CA ASN A 129 -9.82 -10.36 3.31
C ASN A 129 -9.60 -11.62 2.46
N VAL A 130 -8.78 -11.46 1.43
CA VAL A 130 -8.45 -12.52 0.46
C VAL A 130 -6.95 -12.77 0.50
N ARG A 131 -6.56 -14.03 0.39
CA ARG A 131 -5.14 -14.41 0.32
C ARG A 131 -4.50 -13.90 -0.97
N ILE A 132 -3.22 -13.55 -0.91
CA ILE A 132 -2.47 -13.00 -2.06
C ILE A 132 -2.32 -13.99 -3.23
N ASP A 133 -2.40 -15.29 -2.97
CA ASP A 133 -2.34 -16.38 -3.97
C ASP A 133 -3.72 -16.76 -4.53
N GLN A 134 -4.73 -15.89 -4.39
CA GLN A 134 -6.07 -16.18 -4.91
C GLN A 134 -6.10 -16.19 -6.44
N ILE A 135 -6.68 -17.25 -6.99
CA ILE A 135 -6.89 -17.44 -8.43
C ILE A 135 -8.34 -17.77 -8.80
N ASP A 136 -9.22 -17.92 -7.80
CA ASP A 136 -10.64 -18.18 -8.03
C ASP A 136 -11.36 -16.93 -8.53
N ASP A 137 -11.90 -17.00 -9.75
CA ASP A 137 -12.57 -15.87 -10.41
C ASP A 137 -13.74 -15.32 -9.57
N GLY A 138 -14.50 -16.18 -8.88
CA GLY A 138 -15.61 -15.75 -8.02
C GLY A 138 -15.15 -14.82 -6.90
N LYS A 139 -14.07 -15.18 -6.22
CA LYS A 139 -13.46 -14.35 -5.16
C LYS A 139 -12.79 -13.09 -5.72
N LEU A 140 -12.16 -13.17 -6.89
CA LEU A 140 -11.60 -11.99 -7.55
C LEU A 140 -12.71 -10.99 -7.93
N MET A 141 -13.85 -11.49 -8.41
CA MET A 141 -15.04 -10.67 -8.68
C MET A 141 -15.60 -10.04 -7.40
N GLU A 142 -15.62 -10.77 -6.29
CA GLU A 142 -16.00 -10.23 -4.98
C GLU A 142 -15.06 -9.10 -4.52
N MET A 143 -13.75 -9.22 -4.76
CA MET A 143 -12.77 -8.15 -4.46
C MET A 143 -13.04 -6.89 -5.29
N ILE A 144 -13.34 -7.04 -6.59
CA ILE A 144 -13.70 -5.92 -7.47
C ILE A 144 -14.98 -5.25 -6.97
N TRP A 145 -16.01 -6.04 -6.68
CA TRP A 145 -17.28 -5.54 -6.18
C TRP A 145 -17.14 -4.80 -4.84
N THR A 146 -16.38 -5.37 -3.90
CA THR A 146 -16.07 -4.75 -2.60
C THR A 146 -15.36 -3.41 -2.78
N THR A 147 -14.38 -3.36 -3.70
CA THR A 147 -13.67 -2.12 -4.03
C THR A 147 -14.61 -1.07 -4.61
N GLN A 148 -15.50 -1.47 -5.52
CA GLN A 148 -16.46 -0.56 -6.15
C GLN A 148 -17.46 0.01 -5.13
N LEU A 149 -17.99 -0.84 -4.24
CA LEU A 149 -18.83 -0.39 -3.13
C LEU A 149 -18.09 0.59 -2.23
N TRP A 150 -16.83 0.29 -1.89
CA TRP A 150 -16.00 1.19 -1.08
C TRP A 150 -15.80 2.56 -1.76
N LEU A 151 -15.54 2.59 -3.07
CA LEU A 151 -15.38 3.85 -3.82
C LEU A 151 -16.66 4.69 -3.78
N ILE A 152 -17.83 4.08 -3.96
CA ILE A 152 -19.13 4.78 -3.88
C ILE A 152 -19.40 5.30 -2.46
N GLN A 153 -19.01 4.56 -1.44
CA GLN A 153 -19.17 4.98 -0.05
C GLN A 153 -18.18 6.07 0.37
N ASN A 154 -17.05 6.18 -0.33
CA ASN A 154 -15.95 7.10 0.00
C ASN A 154 -15.70 8.12 -1.13
N LEU A 155 -16.75 8.54 -1.83
CA LEU A 155 -16.67 9.50 -2.95
C LEU A 155 -15.86 10.75 -2.60
N ARG A 156 -15.96 11.25 -1.37
CA ARG A 156 -15.19 12.41 -0.90
C ARG A 156 -13.68 12.23 -1.06
N GLU A 157 -13.12 11.04 -0.81
CA GLU A 157 -11.68 10.79 -0.95
C GLU A 157 -11.27 10.71 -2.42
N VAL A 158 -12.16 10.18 -3.27
CA VAL A 158 -11.96 10.14 -4.73
C VAL A 158 -12.05 11.55 -5.32
N ASP A 159 -12.99 12.37 -4.85
CA ASP A 159 -13.18 13.75 -5.28
C ASP A 159 -11.96 14.61 -4.90
N LYS A 160 -11.39 14.45 -3.69
CA LYS A 160 -10.13 15.10 -3.31
C LYS A 160 -9.00 14.80 -4.31
N LEU A 161 -8.92 13.57 -4.82
CA LEU A 161 -7.94 13.21 -5.84
C LEU A 161 -8.24 13.91 -7.16
N GLY A 162 -9.50 13.93 -7.57
CA GLY A 162 -9.96 14.65 -8.76
C GLY A 162 -9.64 16.15 -8.68
N GLU A 163 -9.91 16.78 -7.55
CA GLU A 163 -9.60 18.20 -7.28
C GLU A 163 -8.09 18.48 -7.31
N LEU A 164 -7.29 17.61 -6.70
CA LEU A 164 -5.83 17.71 -6.73
C LEU A 164 -5.31 17.64 -8.17
N LEU A 165 -5.73 16.63 -8.93
CA LEU A 165 -5.31 16.45 -10.33
C LEU A 165 -5.78 17.62 -11.19
N PHE A 166 -7.01 18.09 -11.02
CA PHE A 166 -7.52 19.26 -11.72
C PHE A 166 -6.69 20.51 -11.40
N LYS A 167 -6.39 20.77 -10.12
CA LYS A 167 -5.55 21.91 -9.72
C LYS A 167 -4.14 21.83 -10.31
N LEU A 168 -3.61 20.62 -10.53
CA LEU A 168 -2.26 20.44 -11.06
C LEU A 168 -2.20 20.48 -12.59
N LEU A 169 -3.18 19.88 -13.26
CA LEU A 169 -3.15 19.63 -14.71
C LEU A 169 -4.01 20.60 -15.51
N SER A 170 -5.01 21.24 -14.90
CA SER A 170 -5.87 22.18 -15.63
C SER A 170 -5.13 23.46 -15.97
N ASP A 171 -5.32 23.89 -17.21
CA ASP A 171 -4.91 25.21 -17.69
C ASP A 171 -5.51 26.29 -16.76
N PRO A 172 -4.78 27.37 -16.41
CA PRO A 172 -5.32 28.49 -15.65
C PRO A 172 -6.72 28.98 -16.09
N ASP A 173 -7.09 28.87 -17.37
CA ASP A 173 -8.43 29.27 -17.84
C ASP A 173 -9.56 28.29 -17.49
N ASP A 174 -9.28 26.99 -17.37
CA ASP A 174 -10.27 26.00 -16.92
C ASP A 174 -10.59 26.14 -15.43
N ARG A 175 -9.63 26.60 -14.62
CA ARG A 175 -9.84 26.87 -13.19
C ARG A 175 -10.83 28.00 -12.95
N LYS A 176 -10.87 29.00 -13.83
CA LYS A 176 -11.83 30.13 -13.77
C LYS A 176 -13.26 29.69 -14.09
N ARG A 177 -13.45 28.77 -15.05
CA ARG A 177 -14.78 28.29 -15.45
C ARG A 177 -15.51 27.56 -14.33
N ARG A 178 -14.80 26.71 -13.56
CA ARG A 178 -15.39 25.99 -12.42
C ARG A 178 -15.74 26.90 -11.24
N SER A 179 -14.92 27.93 -10.95
CA SER A 179 -15.23 28.89 -9.88
C SER A 179 -16.52 29.70 -10.15
N ASN A 180 -16.90 29.85 -11.42
CA ASN A 180 -18.12 30.53 -11.84
C ASN A 180 -19.32 29.59 -12.00
N THR A 181 -19.12 28.28 -11.85
CA THR A 181 -20.20 27.29 -11.88
C THR A 181 -20.50 26.87 -10.45
N VAL A 182 -21.08 27.79 -9.68
CA VAL A 182 -21.76 27.46 -8.42
C VAL A 182 -23.13 26.92 -8.81
N LEU A 183 -23.42 25.67 -8.45
CA LEU A 183 -24.79 25.15 -8.41
C LEU A 183 -25.48 25.66 -7.14
#